data_AF-A0A1H8QAR0-F1
#
_entry.id   AF-A0A1H8QAR0-F1
#
_cell.length_a   1.000
_cell.length_b   1.000
_cell.length_c   1.000
_cell.angle_alpha   90.00
_cell.angle_beta   90.00
_cell.angle_gamma   90.00
#
_symmetry.space_group_name_H-M   'P 1'
#
loop_
_entity.id
_entity.type
_entity.pdbx_description
1 polymer ?
#
loop_
_entity_poly.entity_id
_entity_poly.type
_entity_poly.pdbx_seq_one_letter_code
_entity_poly.pdbx_strand_id
1 'polypeptide(L)' 'MLFSNGQALYRLYNPNALAGSHHYTTSAEERDFLASLGWQKEGVGWYGVK' A
#
# COMPACT_ATOMS: atom_id res chain seq x y z
N MET A 1 23.68 3.56 9.71
CA MET A 1 22.44 2.78 9.53
C MET A 1 22.23 2.61 8.04
N LEU A 2 22.38 1.39 7.53
CA LEU A 2 22.30 1.10 6.10
C LEU A 2 20.82 1.10 5.70
N PHE A 3 20.35 2.16 5.03
CA PHE A 3 19.04 2.13 4.41
C PHE A 3 19.09 1.09 3.30
N SER A 4 18.44 -0.04 3.53
CA SER A 4 18.13 -1.02 2.48
C SER A 4 17.55 -0.28 1.28
N ASN A 5 18.12 -0.48 0.09
CA ASN A 5 17.61 -0.01 -1.20
C ASN A 5 16.27 -0.69 -1.60
N GLY A 6 15.39 -0.96 -0.64
CA GLY A 6 14.12 -1.62 -0.85
C GLY A 6 13.03 -0.62 -1.22
N GLN A 7 12.33 -0.87 -2.32
CA GLN A 7 11.16 -0.09 -2.70
C GLN A 7 10.03 -0.41 -1.69
N ALA A 8 9.43 0.64 -1.11
CA ALA A 8 8.29 0.49 -0.20
C ALA A 8 7.07 -0.01 -0.97
N LEU A 9 6.46 -1.10 -0.48
CA LEU A 9 5.18 -1.62 -0.96
C LEU A 9 4.09 -1.24 0.04
N TYR A 10 3.22 -0.31 -0.34
CA TYR A 10 2.06 0.10 0.43
C TYR A 10 0.98 -0.97 0.36
N ARG A 11 0.32 -1.21 1.49
CA ARG A 11 -0.89 -2.05 1.56
C ARG A 11 -2.09 -1.17 1.94
N LEU A 12 -3.21 -1.37 1.25
CA LEU A 12 -4.47 -0.70 1.52
C LEU A 12 -5.60 -1.71 1.67
N TYR A 13 -6.48 -1.48 2.64
CA TYR A 13 -7.68 -2.27 2.85
C TYR A 13 -8.93 -1.55 2.34
N ASN A 14 -9.78 -2.26 1.59
CA ASN A 14 -11.09 -1.79 1.16
C ASN A 14 -12.20 -2.38 2.05
N PRO A 15 -12.80 -1.60 2.97
CA PRO A 15 -13.90 -2.08 3.81
C PRO A 15 -15.18 -2.40 3.02
N ASN A 16 -15.30 -1.90 1.79
CA ASN A 16 -16.49 -2.09 0.96
C ASN A 16 -16.38 -3.32 0.03
N ALA A 17 -15.24 -4.01 0.01
CA ALA A 17 -15.03 -5.16 -0.86
C ALA A 17 -15.58 -6.45 -0.21
N LEU A 18 -16.37 -7.23 -0.98
CA LEU A 18 -16.88 -8.54 -0.55
C LEU A 18 -15.79 -9.64 -0.55
N ALA A 19 -14.76 -9.50 -1.39
CA ALA A 19 -13.57 -10.35 -1.45
C ALA A 19 -12.40 -9.55 -2.05
N GLY A 20 -11.15 -10.02 -1.86
CA GLY A 20 -9.97 -9.33 -2.40
C GLY A 20 -9.74 -7.96 -1.76
N SER A 21 -9.94 -7.88 -0.44
CA SER A 21 -10.02 -6.62 0.30
C SER A 21 -8.71 -5.86 0.45
N HIS A 22 -7.58 -6.39 -0.04
CA HIS A 22 -6.27 -5.77 0.10
C HIS A 22 -5.65 -5.46 -1.25
N HIS A 23 -5.18 -4.23 -1.43
CA HIS A 23 -4.41 -3.76 -2.60
C HIS A 23 -2.96 -3.48 -2.20
N TYR A 24 -2.03 -3.78 -3.10
CA TYR A 24 -0.60 -3.57 -2.89
C TYR A 24 -0.03 -2.72 -4.02
N THR A 25 0.66 -1.64 -3.68
CA THR A 25 1.27 -0.74 -4.67
C THR A 25 2.55 -0.10 -4.16
N THR A 26 3.48 0.18 -5.06
CA THR A 26 4.69 0.97 -4.74
C THR A 26 4.50 2.46 -5.03
N SER A 27 3.39 2.85 -5.67
CA SER A 27 3.06 4.26 -5.96
C SER A 27 2.39 4.92 -4.76
N ALA A 28 2.94 6.06 -4.34
CA ALA A 28 2.35 6.87 -3.29
C ALA A 28 1.08 7.59 -3.78
N GLU A 29 1.04 7.95 -5.06
CA GLU A 29 -0.09 8.62 -5.72
C GLU A 29 -1.31 7.70 -5.77
N GLU A 30 -1.12 6.45 -6.19
CA GLU A 30 -2.21 5.46 -6.21
C GLU A 30 -2.75 5.18 -4.80
N ARG A 31 -1.85 5.04 -3.80
CA ARG A 31 -2.22 4.90 -2.39
C ARG A 31 -3.08 6.08 -1.91
N ASP A 32 -2.67 7.31 -2.22
CA ASP A 32 -3.37 8.50 -1.76
C ASP A 32 -4.71 8.71 -2.47
N PHE A 33 -4.78 8.37 -3.75
CA PHE A 33 -6.03 8.33 -4.51
C PHE A 33 -7.02 7.32 -3.92
N LEU A 34 -6.61 6.06 -3.70
CA LEU A 34 -7.48 5.04 -3.12
C LEU A 34 -7.94 5.41 -1.70
N ALA A 35 -7.06 6.01 -0.90
CA ALA A 35 -7.44 6.51 0.42
C ALA A 35 -8.49 7.63 0.34
N SER A 36 -8.42 8.51 -0.66
CA SER A 36 -9.46 9.52 -0.89
C SER A 36 -10.82 8.91 -1.26
N LEU A 37 -10.82 7.69 -1.80
CA LEU A 37 -12.03 6.90 -2.09
C LEU A 37 -12.52 6.06 -0.90
N GLY A 38 -11.95 6.27 0.30
CA GLY A 38 -12.38 5.59 1.53
C GLY A 38 -11.64 4.29 1.84
N TRP A 39 -10.57 3.97 1.11
CA TRP A 39 -9.70 2.85 1.49
C TRP A 39 -8.85 3.21 2.71
N GLN A 40 -8.55 2.22 3.54
CA GLN A 40 -7.73 2.39 4.74
C GLN A 40 -6.26 2.14 4.40
N LYS A 41 -5.40 3.14 4.66
CA LYS A 41 -3.95 2.97 4.55
C LYS A 41 -3.46 2.10 5.72
N GLU A 42 -2.84 0.97 5.42
CA GLU A 42 -2.26 0.10 6.45
C GLU A 42 -0.74 0.31 6.61
N GLY A 43 -0.16 1.24 5.83
CA GLY A 43 1.26 1.54 5.84
C GLY A 43 2.07 0.69 4.86
N VAL A 44 3.38 0.58 5.12
CA VAL A 44 4.28 -0.24 4.30
C VAL A 44 4.12 -1.70 4.73
N GLY A 45 3.52 -2.52 3.86
CA GLY A 45 3.36 -3.94 4.10
C GLY A 45 4.67 -4.71 3.94
N TRP A 46 5.54 -4.26 3.03
CA TRP A 46 6.85 -4.86 2.80
C TRP A 46 7.83 -3.88 2.16
N TYR A 47 9.14 -4.08 2.37
CA TYR A 47 10.18 -3.43 1.58
C TYR A 47 10.74 -4.49 0.63
N GLY A 48 10.36 -4.41 -0.65
CA GLY A 48 10.84 -5.34 -1.66
C GLY A 48 12.23 -4.92 -2.16
N VAL A 49 13.20 -5.82 -2.06
CA VAL A 49 14.48 -5.71 -2.77
C VAL A 49 14.22 -5.95 -4.26
N LYS A 50 14.69 -5.04 -5.10
CA LYS A 50 14.71 -5.23 -6.55
C LYS A 50 15.95 -6.02 -6.96
#